data_AF-A0A1D7NLQ7-F1
#
_entry.id   AF-A0A1D7NLQ7-F1
#
_cell.length_a   1.000
_cell.length_b   1.000
_cell.length_c   1.000
_cell.angle_alpha   90.00
_cell.angle_beta   90.00
_cell.angle_gamma   90.00
#
_symmetry.space_group_name_H-M   'P 1'
#
loop_
_entity.id
_entity.type
_entity.pdbx_description
1 polymer ?
#
loop_
_entity_poly.entity_id
_entity_poly.type
_entity_poly.pdbx_seq_one_letter_code
_entity_poly.pdbx_strand_id
1 'polypeptide(L)'
;MPFTLSKASPARVLSAALPEARWRPGLAAHPFHSEIFAPATEASGAGLALALARDALAAARQGEDARHVLWVQDRKAMQLGGRPCVAGLPSDLRHRLIHVAASTPEDALFALEEGLKCRDLACVIGEIAGNPRALTFTASRRLSLTAERHGLRLWLVRLDAEPDLSSARMRWRARAAPSPAPRWHPSSPGPATWRAELFRARAHAPGAWMLSDDTGTLCIRRDHEADCAAPDFVHLARPTFGRSLAARARA
;
A
#
# COMPACT_ATOMS: atom_id res chain seq x y z
N MET A 1 18.09 -16.76 -68.34
CA MET A 1 18.00 -17.50 -67.06
C MET A 1 19.03 -16.94 -66.09
N PRO A 2 18.65 -16.09 -65.13
CA PRO A 2 19.40 -15.98 -63.89
C PRO A 2 18.50 -16.24 -62.67
N PHE A 3 19.08 -17.00 -61.74
CA PHE A 3 18.48 -17.47 -60.49
C PHE A 3 18.12 -16.32 -59.55
N THR A 4 16.91 -16.35 -59.01
CA THR A 4 16.42 -15.43 -57.97
C THR A 4 17.02 -15.82 -56.60
N LEU A 5 17.70 -14.88 -55.94
CA LEU A 5 18.09 -15.03 -54.54
C LEU A 5 16.86 -15.11 -53.63
N SER A 6 16.77 -16.19 -52.86
CA SER A 6 15.79 -16.38 -51.79
C SER A 6 15.98 -15.34 -50.68
N LYS A 7 14.92 -14.57 -50.40
CA LYS A 7 14.90 -13.55 -49.35
C LYS A 7 14.72 -14.25 -48.00
N ALA A 8 15.75 -14.22 -47.15
CA ALA A 8 15.70 -14.76 -45.81
C ALA A 8 14.61 -14.06 -44.98
N SER A 9 13.71 -14.87 -44.40
CA SER A 9 12.65 -14.45 -43.50
C SER A 9 13.26 -14.00 -42.16
N PRO A 10 12.92 -12.82 -41.62
CA PRO A 10 13.44 -12.44 -40.31
C PRO A 10 12.75 -13.30 -39.24
N ALA A 11 13.52 -14.25 -38.71
CA ALA A 11 13.14 -15.02 -37.54
C ALA A 11 12.73 -14.05 -36.41
N ARG A 12 11.51 -14.24 -35.89
CA ARG A 12 11.06 -13.61 -34.64
C ARG A 12 12.12 -13.88 -33.59
N VAL A 13 12.86 -12.85 -33.20
CA VAL A 13 13.63 -12.84 -31.97
C VAL A 13 12.61 -13.02 -30.85
N LEU A 14 12.51 -14.24 -30.33
CA LEU A 14 11.88 -14.50 -29.04
C LEU A 14 12.68 -13.67 -28.05
N SER A 15 12.07 -12.59 -27.57
CA SER A 15 12.64 -11.76 -26.52
C SER A 15 12.98 -12.68 -25.36
N ALA A 16 14.27 -12.82 -25.06
CA ALA A 16 14.74 -13.51 -23.89
C ALA A 16 13.98 -12.95 -22.68
N ALA A 17 13.37 -13.83 -21.89
CA ALA A 17 12.61 -13.44 -20.72
C ALA A 17 13.51 -12.58 -19.82
N LEU A 18 13.24 -11.27 -19.78
CA LEU A 18 13.83 -10.38 -18.79
C LEU A 18 13.53 -10.99 -17.42
N PRO A 19 14.50 -11.00 -16.48
CA PRO A 19 14.23 -11.47 -15.13
C PRO A 19 12.97 -10.79 -14.61
N GLU A 20 11.98 -11.58 -14.17
CA GLU A 20 10.70 -11.04 -13.70
C GLU A 20 10.98 -9.98 -12.62
N ALA A 21 10.64 -8.73 -12.91
CA ALA A 21 10.97 -7.61 -12.05
C ALA A 21 10.28 -7.78 -10.70
N ARG A 22 11.03 -7.89 -9.59
CA ARG A 22 10.42 -7.94 -8.25
C ARG A 22 9.69 -6.62 -7.96
N TRP A 23 8.54 -6.71 -7.32
CA TRP A 23 7.82 -5.54 -6.83
C TRP A 23 8.63 -4.82 -5.74
N ARG A 24 8.51 -3.49 -5.69
CA ARG A 24 9.05 -2.61 -4.65
C ARG A 24 8.16 -1.36 -4.50
N PRO A 25 8.19 -0.66 -3.35
CA PRO A 25 7.57 0.66 -3.21
C PRO A 25 8.14 1.70 -4.18
N GLY A 26 7.38 2.75 -4.46
CA GLY A 26 7.79 3.90 -5.29
C GLY A 26 7.84 3.63 -6.79
N LEU A 27 7.19 2.56 -7.28
CA LEU A 27 7.15 2.24 -8.71
C LEU A 27 6.18 3.16 -9.46
N ALA A 28 6.65 4.00 -10.40
CA ALA A 28 5.75 4.88 -11.18
C ALA A 28 4.57 4.14 -11.86
N ALA A 29 4.78 2.89 -12.28
CA ALA A 29 3.76 2.05 -12.90
C ALA A 29 3.07 1.15 -11.86
N HIS A 30 1.98 1.64 -11.27
CA HIS A 30 1.06 0.82 -10.47
C HIS A 30 -0.11 0.32 -11.31
N PRO A 31 -0.61 -0.91 -11.08
CA PRO A 31 -1.82 -1.39 -11.73
C PRO A 31 -3.05 -0.56 -11.34
N PHE A 32 -4.04 -0.52 -12.24
CA PHE A 32 -5.30 0.19 -12.01
C PHE A 32 -6.26 -0.54 -11.06
N HIS A 33 -6.11 -1.85 -10.88
CA HIS A 33 -6.94 -2.63 -9.95
C HIS A 33 -6.10 -3.68 -9.23
N SER A 34 -6.13 -3.62 -7.91
CA SER A 34 -5.50 -4.61 -7.04
C SER A 34 -6.44 -5.07 -5.93
N GLU A 35 -6.27 -6.32 -5.52
CA GLU A 35 -6.99 -6.92 -4.39
C GLU A 35 -6.07 -7.15 -3.20
N ILE A 36 -6.60 -6.96 -1.99
CA ILE A 36 -5.89 -7.19 -0.74
C ILE A 36 -6.76 -8.06 0.17
N PHE A 37 -6.38 -9.31 0.33
CA PHE A 37 -7.05 -10.28 1.19
C PHE A 37 -6.49 -10.17 2.60
N ALA A 38 -7.35 -9.89 3.59
CA ALA A 38 -6.92 -9.66 4.96
C ALA A 38 -7.96 -10.15 5.98
N PRO A 39 -7.55 -10.50 7.21
CA PRO A 39 -8.49 -10.75 8.29
C PRO A 39 -9.13 -9.44 8.71
N ALA A 40 -10.43 -9.45 9.02
CA ALA A 40 -11.11 -8.24 9.45
C ALA A 40 -10.66 -7.76 10.84
N THR A 41 -10.13 -8.66 11.68
CA THR A 41 -9.73 -8.39 13.07
C THR A 41 -8.41 -7.65 13.23
N GLU A 42 -7.65 -7.45 12.15
CA GLU A 42 -6.28 -6.93 12.21
C GLU A 42 -6.13 -5.52 11.63
N ALA A 43 -7.15 -5.00 10.95
CA ALA A 43 -7.08 -3.77 10.12
C ALA A 43 -5.94 -3.76 9.07
N SER A 44 -5.29 -4.92 8.83
CA SER A 44 -4.13 -5.04 7.95
C SER A 44 -4.47 -4.78 6.48
N GLY A 45 -5.68 -5.14 6.05
CA GLY A 45 -6.18 -4.85 4.71
C GLY A 45 -6.34 -3.36 4.43
N ALA A 46 -7.07 -2.66 5.29
CA ALA A 46 -7.28 -1.22 5.19
C ALA A 46 -5.96 -0.43 5.31
N GLY A 47 -5.12 -0.78 6.28
CA GLY A 47 -3.81 -0.14 6.48
C GLY A 47 -2.89 -0.30 5.27
N LEU A 48 -2.75 -1.53 4.75
CA LEU A 48 -1.93 -1.78 3.57
C LEU A 48 -2.50 -1.11 2.31
N ALA A 49 -3.83 -1.11 2.13
CA ALA A 49 -4.47 -0.43 1.00
C ALA A 49 -4.18 1.06 1.00
N LEU A 50 -4.26 1.70 2.16
CA LEU A 50 -3.95 3.11 2.33
C LEU A 50 -2.47 3.40 2.05
N ALA A 51 -1.57 2.56 2.56
CA ALA A 51 -0.14 2.71 2.32
C ALA A 51 0.22 2.55 0.83
N LEU A 52 -0.32 1.54 0.15
CA LEU A 52 -0.13 1.34 -1.30
C LEU A 52 -0.75 2.48 -2.13
N ALA A 53 -1.90 3.00 -1.71
CA ALA A 53 -2.54 4.14 -2.36
C ALA A 53 -1.68 5.40 -2.26
N ARG A 54 -1.14 5.69 -1.07
CA ARG A 54 -0.27 6.86 -0.85
C ARG A 54 1.05 6.73 -1.58
N ASP A 55 1.67 5.55 -1.57
CA ASP A 55 2.87 5.25 -2.35
C ASP A 55 2.63 5.51 -3.85
N ALA A 56 1.49 5.06 -4.38
CA ALA A 56 1.14 5.28 -5.78
C ALA A 56 0.86 6.75 -6.13
N LEU A 57 0.28 7.51 -5.21
CA LEU A 57 0.06 8.95 -5.39
C LEU A 57 1.38 9.73 -5.36
N ALA A 58 2.26 9.40 -4.41
CA ALA A 58 3.59 9.99 -4.31
C ALA A 58 4.45 9.68 -5.55
N ALA A 59 4.38 8.44 -6.07
CA ALA A 59 5.14 8.05 -7.26
C ALA A 59 4.60 8.67 -8.57
N ALA A 60 3.32 9.02 -8.64
CA ALA A 60 2.68 9.49 -9.87
C ALA A 60 2.87 10.99 -10.15
N ARG A 61 3.20 11.84 -9.15
CA ARG A 61 3.29 13.30 -9.33
C ARG A 61 4.44 13.91 -8.55
N GLN A 62 5.07 14.93 -9.14
CA GLN A 62 5.98 15.85 -8.45
C GLN A 62 5.16 16.99 -7.84
N GLY A 63 4.46 16.74 -6.73
CA GLY A 63 3.70 17.77 -6.01
C GLY A 63 2.54 17.20 -5.17
N GLU A 64 1.96 18.05 -4.33
CA GLU A 64 0.80 17.68 -3.49
C GLU A 64 -0.44 17.48 -4.38
N ASP A 65 -0.90 16.22 -4.51
CA ASP A 65 -2.23 15.93 -5.03
C ASP A 65 -3.24 16.38 -3.96
N ALA A 66 -4.22 17.21 -4.31
CA ALA A 66 -5.29 17.70 -3.42
C ALA A 66 -6.66 17.04 -3.66
N ARG A 67 -6.77 16.11 -4.61
CA ARG A 67 -8.03 15.42 -4.98
C ARG A 67 -8.58 14.52 -3.88
N HIS A 68 -9.87 14.23 -3.88
CA HIS A 68 -10.47 13.42 -2.81
C HIS A 68 -10.12 11.93 -2.96
N VAL A 69 -10.08 11.19 -1.85
CA VAL A 69 -10.01 9.73 -1.86
C VAL A 69 -11.38 9.19 -1.52
N LEU A 70 -11.93 8.34 -2.39
CA LEU A 70 -13.20 7.67 -2.11
C LEU A 70 -12.93 6.35 -1.40
N TRP A 71 -13.59 6.13 -0.26
CA TRP A 71 -13.55 4.89 0.49
C TRP A 71 -14.95 4.33 0.62
N VAL A 72 -15.21 3.22 -0.06
CA VAL A 72 -16.51 2.55 -0.06
C VAL A 72 -16.42 1.30 0.81
N GLN A 73 -17.32 1.15 1.76
CA GLN A 73 -17.45 -0.07 2.57
C GLN A 73 -18.84 -0.65 2.41
N ASP A 74 -18.95 -1.97 2.22
CA ASP A 74 -20.22 -2.66 2.39
C ASP A 74 -20.60 -2.75 3.88
N ARG A 75 -21.89 -2.98 4.16
CA ARG A 75 -22.40 -3.06 5.53
C ARG A 75 -21.64 -4.05 6.39
N LYS A 76 -21.25 -5.22 5.85
CA LYS A 76 -20.58 -6.25 6.63
C LYS A 76 -19.10 -5.91 6.86
N ALA A 77 -18.41 -5.29 5.90
CA ALA A 77 -17.08 -4.74 6.13
C ALA A 77 -17.08 -3.72 7.28
N MET A 78 -18.05 -2.78 7.31
CA MET A 78 -18.17 -1.82 8.41
C MET A 78 -18.40 -2.47 9.78
N GLN A 79 -19.17 -3.56 9.82
CA GLN A 79 -19.44 -4.29 11.06
C GLN A 79 -18.21 -5.03 11.59
N LEU A 80 -17.38 -5.57 10.70
CA LEU A 80 -16.23 -6.37 11.07
C LEU A 80 -14.97 -5.52 11.32
N GLY A 81 -14.66 -4.61 10.40
CA GLY A 81 -13.45 -3.77 10.43
C GLY A 81 -13.65 -2.36 10.98
N GLY A 82 -14.89 -1.98 11.28
CA GLY A 82 -15.24 -0.61 11.66
C GLY A 82 -15.24 0.36 10.48
N ARG A 83 -15.32 1.65 10.78
CA ARG A 83 -15.30 2.74 9.81
C ARG A 83 -13.96 3.47 9.89
N PRO A 84 -13.48 4.10 8.79
CA PRO A 84 -12.29 4.94 8.82
C PRO A 84 -12.36 5.98 9.96
N CYS A 85 -11.42 5.88 10.89
CA CYS A 85 -11.31 6.81 12.01
C CYS A 85 -10.53 8.06 11.55
N VAL A 86 -11.21 9.20 11.43
CA VAL A 86 -10.60 10.45 10.96
C VAL A 86 -9.34 10.84 11.78
N ALA A 87 -9.35 10.61 13.09
CA ALA A 87 -8.21 10.90 13.95
C ALA A 87 -6.99 10.00 13.65
N GLY A 88 -7.21 8.79 13.16
CA GLY A 88 -6.17 7.83 12.77
C GLY A 88 -5.66 8.00 11.34
N LEU A 89 -6.30 8.84 10.53
CA LEU A 89 -5.85 9.08 9.16
C LEU A 89 -4.60 9.98 9.12
N PRO A 90 -3.73 9.79 8.12
CA PRO A 90 -2.66 10.73 7.79
C PRO A 90 -3.22 12.14 7.55
N SER A 91 -2.48 13.17 7.97
CA SER A 91 -2.91 14.58 7.89
C SER A 91 -3.31 15.01 6.48
N ASP A 92 -2.63 14.50 5.46
CA ASP A 92 -2.91 14.75 4.03
C ASP A 92 -4.25 14.19 3.56
N LEU A 93 -4.84 13.23 4.29
CA LEU A 93 -6.09 12.56 3.94
C LEU A 93 -7.27 12.92 4.86
N ARG A 94 -7.02 13.45 6.05
CA ARG A 94 -8.08 13.78 7.05
C ARG A 94 -9.21 14.64 6.49
N HIS A 95 -8.89 15.56 5.58
CA HIS A 95 -9.83 16.53 5.01
C HIS A 95 -10.32 16.16 3.62
N ARG A 96 -9.87 15.02 3.06
CA ARG A 96 -10.07 14.64 1.67
C ARG A 96 -10.68 13.26 1.48
N LEU A 97 -10.97 12.57 2.58
CA LEU A 97 -11.63 11.27 2.55
C LEU A 97 -13.15 11.44 2.39
N ILE A 98 -13.69 10.89 1.31
CA ILE A 98 -15.13 10.71 1.13
C ILE A 98 -15.44 9.26 1.49
N HIS A 99 -16.22 9.05 2.54
CA HIS A 99 -16.60 7.70 2.98
C HIS A 99 -18.04 7.38 2.56
N VAL A 100 -18.22 6.31 1.80
CA VAL A 100 -19.52 5.78 1.37
C VAL A 100 -19.83 4.50 2.14
N ALA A 101 -20.86 4.58 2.98
CA ALA A 101 -21.41 3.47 3.74
C ALA A 101 -22.52 2.78 2.92
N ALA A 102 -22.19 1.75 2.16
CA ALA A 102 -23.14 1.04 1.32
C ALA A 102 -23.95 0.01 2.13
N SER A 103 -25.25 -0.09 1.83
CA SER A 103 -26.14 -1.03 2.54
C SER A 103 -25.95 -2.47 2.08
N THR A 104 -25.60 -2.66 0.80
CA THR A 104 -25.41 -3.96 0.17
C THR A 104 -24.07 -4.04 -0.58
N PRO A 105 -23.53 -5.25 -0.82
CA PRO A 105 -22.38 -5.42 -1.71
C PRO A 105 -22.63 -4.88 -3.13
N GLU A 106 -23.85 -4.99 -3.64
CA GLU A 106 -24.26 -4.46 -4.95
C GLU A 106 -24.12 -2.94 -4.99
N ASP A 107 -24.63 -2.24 -3.97
CA ASP A 107 -24.50 -0.79 -3.83
C ASP A 107 -23.03 -0.37 -3.69
N ALA A 108 -22.23 -1.15 -2.96
CA ALA A 108 -20.81 -0.90 -2.81
C ALA A 108 -20.09 -1.00 -4.16
N LEU A 109 -20.36 -2.06 -4.94
CA LEU A 109 -19.77 -2.25 -6.27
C LEU A 109 -20.23 -1.17 -7.25
N PHE A 110 -21.48 -0.72 -7.16
CA PHE A 110 -21.99 0.42 -7.93
C PHE A 110 -21.23 1.70 -7.57
N ALA A 111 -21.12 2.04 -6.29
CA ALA A 111 -20.41 3.23 -5.82
C ALA A 111 -18.92 3.22 -6.19
N LEU A 112 -18.27 2.05 -6.15
CA LEU A 112 -16.89 1.88 -6.62
C LEU A 112 -16.77 2.21 -8.11
N GLU A 113 -17.69 1.72 -8.94
CA GLU A 113 -17.69 1.97 -10.37
C GLU A 113 -17.93 3.46 -10.70
N GLU A 114 -18.89 4.10 -10.04
CA GLU A 114 -19.16 5.54 -10.21
C GLU A 114 -17.98 6.39 -9.72
N GLY A 115 -17.35 6.02 -8.60
CA GLY A 115 -16.12 6.63 -8.15
C GLY A 115 -15.02 6.55 -9.20
N LEU A 116 -14.82 5.39 -9.81
CA LEU A 116 -13.83 5.21 -10.87
C LEU A 116 -14.11 6.05 -12.13
N LYS A 117 -15.33 6.55 -12.32
CA LYS A 117 -15.68 7.46 -13.44
C LYS A 117 -15.36 8.94 -13.11
N CYS A 118 -15.20 9.29 -11.83
CA CYS A 118 -15.01 10.66 -11.35
C CYS A 118 -13.53 11.08 -11.31
N ARG A 119 -13.08 11.87 -12.29
CA ARG A 119 -11.66 12.27 -12.44
C ARG A 119 -11.11 13.18 -11.32
N ASP A 120 -11.99 13.76 -10.51
CA ASP A 120 -11.65 14.60 -9.37
C ASP A 120 -11.25 13.80 -8.11
N LEU A 121 -11.27 12.47 -8.20
CA LEU A 121 -10.70 11.59 -7.19
C LEU A 121 -9.22 11.29 -7.46
N ALA A 122 -8.46 11.12 -6.39
CA ALA A 122 -7.08 10.66 -6.43
C ALA A 122 -7.01 9.14 -6.66
N CYS A 123 -7.81 8.39 -5.91
CA CYS A 123 -7.98 6.95 -6.01
C CYS A 123 -9.28 6.50 -5.33
N VAL A 124 -9.61 5.22 -5.51
CA VAL A 124 -10.75 4.57 -4.89
C VAL A 124 -10.28 3.38 -4.05
N ILE A 125 -10.73 3.32 -2.81
CA ILE A 125 -10.54 2.20 -1.89
C ILE A 125 -11.91 1.55 -1.67
N GLY A 126 -11.98 0.23 -1.81
CA GLY A 126 -13.18 -0.53 -1.52
C GLY A 126 -12.91 -1.56 -0.43
N GLU A 127 -13.83 -1.75 0.50
CA GLU A 127 -13.80 -2.89 1.43
C GLU A 127 -15.08 -3.70 1.28
N ILE A 128 -14.89 -4.97 0.93
CA ILE A 128 -15.97 -5.93 0.74
C ILE A 128 -15.69 -7.14 1.62
N ALA A 129 -16.62 -7.47 2.52
CA ALA A 129 -16.50 -8.65 3.38
C ALA A 129 -16.87 -9.95 2.65
N GLY A 130 -16.04 -10.97 2.81
CA GLY A 130 -16.22 -12.32 2.29
C GLY A 130 -16.28 -12.39 0.76
N ASN A 131 -17.05 -13.36 0.27
CA ASN A 131 -17.26 -13.65 -1.16
C ASN A 131 -18.74 -13.44 -1.53
N PRO A 132 -19.24 -12.20 -1.55
CA PRO A 132 -20.64 -11.95 -1.89
C PRO A 132 -20.90 -12.35 -3.34
N ARG A 133 -22.09 -12.90 -3.60
CA ARG A 133 -22.51 -13.34 -4.95
C ARG A 133 -22.47 -12.22 -5.99
N ALA A 134 -22.64 -10.97 -5.55
CA ALA A 134 -22.53 -9.78 -6.40
C ALA A 134 -21.14 -9.60 -7.02
N LEU A 135 -20.07 -9.96 -6.30
CA LEU A 135 -18.68 -9.81 -6.74
C LEU A 135 -18.23 -11.00 -7.60
N THR A 136 -18.89 -11.14 -8.74
CA THR A 136 -18.53 -12.12 -9.77
C THR A 136 -17.27 -11.73 -10.54
N PHE A 137 -16.70 -12.66 -11.31
CA PHE A 137 -15.62 -12.33 -12.24
C PHE A 137 -16.00 -11.22 -13.24
N THR A 138 -17.26 -11.18 -13.68
CA THR A 138 -17.78 -10.12 -14.56
C THR A 138 -17.77 -8.76 -13.86
N ALA A 139 -18.21 -8.69 -12.61
CA ALA A 139 -18.16 -7.47 -11.81
C ALA A 139 -16.72 -7.00 -11.59
N SER A 140 -15.81 -7.93 -11.22
CA SER A 140 -14.37 -7.63 -11.12
C SER A 140 -13.82 -7.08 -12.44
N ARG A 141 -14.11 -7.75 -13.56
CA ARG A 141 -13.64 -7.33 -14.89
C ARG A 141 -14.15 -5.94 -15.26
N ARG A 142 -15.40 -5.64 -14.94
CA ARG A 142 -16.01 -4.32 -15.16
C ARG A 142 -15.30 -3.24 -14.35
N LEU A 143 -14.95 -3.51 -13.08
CA LEU A 143 -14.15 -2.61 -12.26
C LEU A 143 -12.76 -2.38 -12.85
N SER A 144 -12.03 -3.45 -13.22
CA SER A 144 -10.71 -3.31 -13.86
C SER A 144 -10.75 -2.46 -15.12
N LEU A 145 -11.72 -2.73 -16.01
CA LEU A 145 -11.84 -1.98 -17.28
C LEU A 145 -12.24 -0.52 -17.05
N THR A 146 -13.07 -0.24 -16.04
CA THR A 146 -13.45 1.13 -15.69
C THR A 146 -12.27 1.89 -15.10
N ALA A 147 -11.54 1.27 -14.19
CA ALA A 147 -10.31 1.82 -13.62
C ALA A 147 -9.28 2.16 -14.70
N GLU A 148 -9.03 1.23 -15.63
CA GLU A 148 -8.12 1.43 -16.78
C GLU A 148 -8.62 2.54 -17.72
N ARG A 149 -9.92 2.56 -18.06
CA ARG A 149 -10.50 3.55 -18.99
C ARG A 149 -10.44 4.98 -18.45
N HIS A 150 -10.66 5.17 -17.16
CA HIS A 150 -10.72 6.49 -16.54
C HIS A 150 -9.41 6.91 -15.87
N GLY A 151 -8.42 6.02 -15.81
CA GLY A 151 -7.10 6.32 -15.26
C GLY A 151 -7.05 6.39 -13.73
N LEU A 152 -8.04 5.82 -13.04
CA LEU A 152 -8.09 5.79 -11.57
C LEU A 152 -7.72 4.43 -11.01
N ARG A 153 -7.07 4.42 -9.85
CA ARG A 153 -6.64 3.20 -9.18
C ARG A 153 -7.66 2.75 -8.16
N LEU A 154 -7.99 1.46 -8.22
CA LEU A 154 -8.82 0.74 -7.26
C LEU A 154 -7.95 -0.16 -6.38
N TRP A 155 -8.04 0.05 -5.08
CA TRP A 155 -7.53 -0.87 -4.06
C TRP A 155 -8.73 -1.55 -3.37
N LEU A 156 -8.99 -2.80 -3.72
CA LEU A 156 -10.11 -3.57 -3.21
C LEU A 156 -9.67 -4.50 -2.08
N VAL A 157 -9.99 -4.13 -0.84
CA VAL A 157 -9.81 -4.97 0.34
C VAL A 157 -10.92 -6.01 0.41
N ARG A 158 -10.51 -7.24 0.59
CA ARG A 158 -11.36 -8.43 0.69
C ARG A 158 -11.20 -8.99 2.10
N LEU A 159 -12.09 -8.58 3.01
CA LEU A 159 -12.03 -8.93 4.44
C LEU A 159 -12.59 -10.34 4.68
N ASP A 160 -11.83 -11.21 5.35
CA ASP A 160 -12.20 -12.60 5.63
C ASP A 160 -12.72 -13.37 4.40
N ALA A 161 -12.13 -13.06 3.24
CA ALA A 161 -12.52 -13.62 1.95
C ALA A 161 -11.49 -14.61 1.44
N GLU A 162 -11.96 -15.62 0.70
CA GLU A 162 -11.09 -16.52 -0.03
C GLU A 162 -10.79 -15.97 -1.43
N PRO A 163 -9.55 -16.11 -1.94
CA PRO A 163 -9.22 -15.71 -3.30
C PRO A 163 -9.99 -16.52 -4.36
N ASP A 164 -10.80 -15.83 -5.16
CA ASP A 164 -11.56 -16.42 -6.29
C ASP A 164 -11.06 -15.86 -7.65
N LEU A 165 -11.75 -16.15 -8.76
CA LEU A 165 -11.52 -15.56 -10.07
C LEU A 165 -11.69 -14.03 -10.01
N SER A 166 -10.62 -13.33 -10.38
CA SER A 166 -10.58 -11.88 -10.40
C SER A 166 -9.74 -11.39 -11.57
N SER A 167 -10.06 -10.18 -12.03
CA SER A 167 -9.34 -9.42 -13.06
C SER A 167 -8.32 -8.44 -12.46
N ALA A 168 -8.14 -8.44 -11.14
CA ALA A 168 -7.12 -7.64 -10.47
C ALA A 168 -5.71 -8.03 -10.96
N ARG A 169 -4.87 -7.02 -11.21
CA ARG A 169 -3.53 -7.20 -11.80
C ARG A 169 -2.46 -7.47 -10.74
N MET A 170 -2.75 -7.14 -9.48
CA MET A 170 -1.98 -7.50 -8.30
C MET A 170 -2.94 -8.01 -7.23
N ARG A 171 -2.59 -9.13 -6.60
CA ARG A 171 -3.40 -9.72 -5.52
C ARG A 171 -2.49 -10.03 -4.35
N TRP A 172 -2.83 -9.44 -3.22
CA TRP A 172 -2.06 -9.43 -2.00
C TRP A 172 -2.77 -10.24 -0.93
N ARG A 173 -2.03 -10.97 -0.09
CA ARG A 173 -2.47 -11.35 1.25
C ARG A 173 -1.77 -10.43 2.23
N ALA A 174 -2.53 -9.81 3.12
CA ALA A 174 -2.02 -8.97 4.18
C ALA A 174 -2.27 -9.63 5.54
N ARG A 175 -1.29 -9.52 6.43
CA ARG A 175 -1.41 -9.80 7.85
C ARG A 175 -0.72 -8.68 8.62
N ALA A 176 -1.27 -8.32 9.77
CA ALA A 176 -0.58 -7.47 10.72
C ALA A 176 0.70 -8.18 11.17
N ALA A 177 1.75 -7.39 11.37
CA ALA A 177 3.01 -7.87 11.91
C ALA A 177 3.48 -6.93 13.04
N PRO A 178 4.27 -7.42 14.00
CA PRO A 178 4.76 -6.60 15.11
C PRO A 178 5.47 -5.34 14.62
N SER A 179 5.04 -4.19 15.13
CA SER A 179 5.73 -2.93 14.90
C SER A 179 7.10 -2.94 15.56
N PRO A 180 8.13 -2.32 14.98
CA PRO A 180 9.41 -2.16 15.66
C PRO A 180 9.25 -1.29 16.90
N ALA A 181 9.98 -1.62 17.97
CA ALA A 181 9.96 -0.82 19.19
C ALA A 181 10.48 0.60 18.91
N PRO A 182 9.74 1.66 19.26
CA PRO A 182 10.23 3.03 19.14
C PRO A 182 11.49 3.24 19.99
N ARG A 183 12.51 3.89 19.42
CA ARG A 183 13.79 4.16 20.11
C ARG A 183 13.62 4.83 21.46
N TRP A 184 12.69 5.79 21.55
CA TRP A 184 12.55 6.67 22.72
C TRP A 184 11.53 6.17 23.75
N HIS A 185 10.66 5.22 23.37
CA HIS A 185 9.65 4.68 24.26
C HIS A 185 9.30 3.23 23.85
N PRO A 186 10.01 2.22 24.38
CA PRO A 186 9.87 0.83 23.95
C PRO A 186 8.46 0.24 24.15
N SER A 187 7.67 0.81 25.06
CA SER A 187 6.28 0.39 25.34
C SER A 187 5.24 1.11 24.47
N SER A 188 5.63 2.09 23.66
CA SER A 188 4.72 2.71 22.69
C SER A 188 4.54 1.82 21.46
N PRO A 189 3.35 1.84 20.82
CA PRO A 189 3.18 1.27 19.50
C PRO A 189 4.15 1.92 18.50
N GLY A 190 4.80 1.10 17.68
CA GLY A 190 5.64 1.58 16.59
C GLY A 190 4.83 1.85 15.31
N PRO A 191 5.52 2.15 14.20
CA PRO A 191 4.88 2.29 12.90
C PRO A 191 4.13 1.02 12.49
N ALA A 192 2.99 1.19 11.83
CA ALA A 192 2.19 0.08 11.34
C ALA A 192 3.03 -0.81 10.41
N THR A 193 2.99 -2.11 10.67
CA THR A 193 3.81 -3.10 9.97
C THR A 193 2.94 -4.26 9.50
N TRP A 194 3.22 -4.75 8.30
CA TRP A 194 2.44 -5.81 7.65
C TRP A 194 3.36 -6.85 7.02
N ARG A 195 2.97 -8.12 7.13
CA ARG A 195 3.45 -9.16 6.23
C ARG A 195 2.55 -9.16 5.01
N ALA A 196 3.10 -8.74 3.87
CA ALA A 196 2.38 -8.64 2.60
C ALA A 196 2.92 -9.67 1.61
N GLU A 197 2.06 -10.55 1.12
CA GLU A 197 2.39 -11.55 0.11
C GLU A 197 1.68 -11.20 -1.20
N LEU A 198 2.43 -10.86 -2.24
CA LEU A 198 1.91 -10.75 -3.61
C LEU A 198 1.90 -12.15 -4.21
N PHE A 199 0.77 -12.85 -4.11
CA PHE A 199 0.66 -14.22 -4.61
C PHE A 199 0.27 -14.28 -6.09
N ARG A 200 -0.20 -13.17 -6.68
CA ARG A 200 -0.47 -13.06 -8.12
C ARG A 200 -0.21 -11.66 -8.64
N ALA A 201 0.65 -11.56 -9.65
CA ALA A 201 0.85 -10.34 -10.42
C ALA A 201 1.15 -10.65 -11.89
N ARG A 202 0.83 -9.71 -12.78
CA ARG A 202 1.16 -9.85 -14.22
C ARG A 202 2.54 -9.34 -14.58
N ALA A 203 3.00 -8.28 -13.91
CA ALA A 203 4.23 -7.56 -14.26
C ALA A 203 5.39 -7.82 -13.28
N HIS A 204 5.14 -8.59 -12.22
CA HIS A 204 6.11 -8.83 -11.17
C HIS A 204 6.09 -10.29 -10.73
N ALA A 205 7.27 -10.77 -10.33
CA ALA A 205 7.38 -12.06 -9.66
C ALA A 205 6.57 -12.02 -8.34
N PRO A 206 5.78 -13.06 -8.04
CA PRO A 206 5.21 -13.27 -6.71
C PRO A 206 6.27 -13.25 -5.62
N GLY A 207 5.89 -12.85 -4.42
CA GLY A 207 6.82 -12.75 -3.29
C GLY A 207 6.16 -12.30 -2.00
N ALA A 208 6.93 -12.29 -0.92
CA ALA A 208 6.50 -11.78 0.38
C ALA A 208 7.48 -10.71 0.88
N TRP A 209 6.93 -9.69 1.52
CA TRP A 209 7.67 -8.58 2.10
C TRP A 209 7.15 -8.30 3.50
N MET A 210 8.07 -7.87 4.37
CA MET A 210 7.70 -7.13 5.56
C MET A 210 7.64 -5.66 5.17
N LEU A 211 6.47 -5.05 5.28
CA LEU A 211 6.22 -3.65 4.92
C LEU A 211 5.95 -2.84 6.17
N SER A 212 6.36 -1.58 6.18
CA SER A 212 5.98 -0.63 7.23
C SER A 212 5.61 0.72 6.64
N ASP A 213 4.72 1.42 7.32
CA ASP A 213 4.43 2.83 7.05
C ASP A 213 5.32 3.70 7.94
N ASP A 214 6.39 4.24 7.35
CA ASP A 214 7.29 5.18 8.01
C ASP A 214 6.85 6.62 7.72
N THR A 215 6.03 7.17 8.60
CA THR A 215 5.52 8.56 8.52
C THR A 215 4.85 8.91 7.18
N GLY A 216 4.23 7.93 6.53
CA GLY A 216 3.55 8.06 5.25
C GLY A 216 4.34 7.59 4.05
N THR A 217 5.53 7.04 4.26
CA THR A 217 6.32 6.40 3.21
C THR A 217 6.26 4.88 3.39
N LEU A 218 5.87 4.17 2.33
CA LEU A 218 5.85 2.71 2.33
C LEU A 218 7.26 2.17 2.17
N CYS A 219 7.75 1.46 3.18
CA CYS A 219 9.11 0.93 3.21
C CYS A 219 9.10 -0.60 3.27
N ILE A 220 10.04 -1.24 2.56
CA ILE A 220 10.36 -2.66 2.80
C ILE A 220 11.25 -2.72 4.03
N ARG A 221 10.78 -3.38 5.07
CA ARG A 221 11.62 -3.72 6.22
C ARG A 221 12.59 -4.83 5.83
N ARG A 222 13.86 -4.59 6.13
CA ARG A 222 14.85 -5.67 6.23
C ARG A 222 14.78 -6.14 7.68
N ASP A 223 14.63 -7.43 7.90
CA ASP A 223 14.81 -8.01 9.22
C ASP A 223 16.28 -7.75 9.61
N HIS A 224 16.54 -6.70 10.37
CA HIS A 224 17.71 -6.68 11.23
C HIS A 224 17.34 -7.61 12.38
N GLU A 225 17.94 -8.80 12.41
CA GLU A 225 18.13 -9.50 13.67
C GLU A 225 18.63 -8.48 14.69
N ALA A 226 17.94 -8.45 15.82
CA ALA A 226 18.22 -7.69 17.03
C ALA A 226 19.68 -7.19 17.15
N ASP A 227 19.97 -6.02 16.57
CA ASP A 227 21.15 -5.29 17.00
C ASP A 227 20.71 -4.48 18.22
N CYS A 228 20.70 -5.19 19.35
CA CYS A 228 20.84 -4.63 20.68
C CYS A 228 22.24 -4.01 20.83
N ALA A 229 22.73 -3.29 19.81
CA ALA A 229 23.95 -2.52 19.91
C ALA A 229 23.62 -1.35 20.84
N ALA A 230 24.20 -1.40 22.03
CA ALA A 230 24.23 -0.29 22.96
C ALA A 230 24.59 1.00 22.19
N PRO A 231 23.89 2.11 22.41
CA PRO A 231 24.15 3.32 21.65
C PRO A 231 25.58 3.80 21.89
N ASP A 232 26.29 4.10 20.80
CA ASP A 232 27.46 4.97 20.82
C ASP A 232 27.00 6.32 21.40
N PHE A 233 27.39 6.58 22.64
CA PHE A 233 27.18 7.86 23.26
C PHE A 233 28.08 8.87 22.56
N VAL A 234 27.50 9.66 21.64
CA VAL A 234 28.12 10.93 21.26
C VAL A 234 28.18 11.76 22.54
N HIS A 235 29.39 11.88 23.09
CA HIS A 235 29.70 12.57 24.32
C HIS A 235 29.42 14.07 24.16
N LEU A 236 28.17 14.48 24.36
CA LEU A 236 27.74 15.88 24.30
C LEU A 236 28.20 16.73 25.50
N ALA A 237 28.99 16.16 26.42
CA ALA A 237 29.68 16.95 27.42
C ALA A 237 30.84 17.70 26.76
N ARG A 238 30.57 18.96 26.40
CA ARG A 238 31.60 19.97 26.20
C ARG A 238 32.37 20.07 27.55
N PRO A 239 33.70 19.86 27.59
CA PRO A 239 34.44 19.98 28.85
C PRO A 239 34.28 21.41 29.36
N THR A 240 33.60 21.55 30.48
CA THR A 240 33.48 22.84 31.16
C THR A 240 34.79 23.02 31.93
N PHE A 241 35.72 23.81 31.37
CA PHE A 241 36.92 24.24 32.09
C PHE A 241 36.52 25.27 33.14
N GLY A 242 35.91 24.80 34.23
CA GLY A 242 35.70 25.60 35.44
C GLY A 242 37.02 25.72 36.20
N ARG A 243 37.69 26.86 36.07
CA ARG A 243 38.82 27.20 36.96
C ARG A 243 38.23 27.50 38.34
N SER A 244 38.62 26.73 39.36
CA SER A 244 38.23 26.99 40.75
C SER A 244 38.68 28.41 41.15
N LEU A 245 37.74 29.27 41.55
CA LEU A 245 38.02 30.60 42.09
C LEU A 245 38.24 30.59 43.61
N ALA A 246 38.28 29.42 44.25
CA ALA A 246 38.43 29.30 45.70
C ALA A 246 39.90 29.00 46.08
N ALA A 247 40.76 30.00 46.02
CA ALA A 247 42.00 30.05 46.80
C ALA A 247 42.54 31.50 46.88
N ARG A 248 41.85 32.35 47.62
CA ARG A 248 42.43 33.58 48.20
C ARG A 248 41.87 33.80 49.60
N ALA A 249 42.63 33.36 50.61
CA ALA A 249 42.69 33.93 51.97
C ALA A 249 43.93 33.33 52.66
N ARG A 250 45.04 34.08 52.69
CA ARG A 250 45.64 34.69 53.90
C ARG A 250 46.11 33.69 54.97
N ALA A 251 47.42 33.50 55.08
CA ALA A 251 48.27 34.12 56.11
C ALA A 251 49.71 34.15 55.60
#